data_AF-A0A1G0Y0W8-F1
#
_entry.id   AF-A0A1G0Y0W8-F1
#
_cell.length_a   1.000
_cell.length_b   1.000
_cell.length_c   1.000
_cell.angle_alpha   90.00
_cell.angle_beta   90.00
_cell.angle_gamma   90.00
#
_symmetry.space_group_name_H-M   'P 1'
#
loop_
_entity.id
_entity.type
_entity.pdbx_description
1 polymer ?
#
loop_
_entity_poly.entity_id
_entity_poly.type
_entity_poly.pdbx_seq_one_letter_code
_entity_poly.pdbx_strand_id
1 'polypeptide(L)'
;MPMVSKIGRKSWKVRFFFGWIYILLTLGAVTMVYPFLLMISGSTKSAVDIKYFDAVPHFLVDELWLYHKHMEGLFNEEIDQLNYAYGEDLTVFEKTIPPIKINPAIVTEMETFFKDHYYSPFTYGNGYLETPISKTMPNNLRAFKEFLQKKYGDDINTVNEILGTEYLSWNSVFIGVKHFIVRRDKTFETVFNKNLNEFKGTLPLGTRYYYSPEGFYKKAYLMVVYGKDITDYNKSHGTDYPDYNSIHLSRRYPENKGLKEQQDWEEFVRNTIGLQYLQVDNSALPAYREYLKAKQLTIQNLNKNYNTNYRSFAEIPLMENNISQCMAGSDWSLFIEGWKPPDDNKIYKAPIKALEITCADFSFQDFLTIKYRSIEAVNTKLSTDYKSFADVLLPQKHLHYTYFQKHKNNIRWEFITRNYITVADYMLFHGRGILNTVIYCSLAILAALIVNPLAAYAMSRYQLPSSYKILLFLLCTMAFPPMITAIPSFLMLRHFNLLNTFYALVLPGLANGYAIFLLKGFFDSQPRELYESAQIDGASEWVIFWQITMSLSKPILAVIALHAFTMAYSDFMFAFIVCQDSEMWTMMVWLYQLQQKSGQAVTYASLIIAAIPTLIIFLFCQNIIMRGIVVPSEK
;
A
#
# COMPACT_ATOMS: atom_id res chain seq x y z
N MET A 1 -52.51 14.53 14.88
CA MET A 1 -52.93 13.39 15.77
C MET A 1 -52.04 12.18 15.48
N PRO A 2 -51.64 11.35 16.46
CA PRO A 2 -51.00 10.07 16.13
C PRO A 2 -51.98 9.25 15.27
N MET A 3 -51.53 8.72 14.13
CA MET A 3 -52.36 7.92 13.19
C MET A 3 -53.13 6.77 13.86
N VAL A 4 -52.70 6.36 15.06
CA VAL A 4 -53.35 5.31 15.86
C VAL A 4 -53.67 5.83 17.26
N SER A 5 -54.95 5.75 17.65
CA SER A 5 -55.42 6.17 18.97
C SER A 5 -54.76 5.37 20.12
N LYS A 6 -54.66 5.97 21.31
CA LYS A 6 -54.09 5.31 22.51
C LYS A 6 -54.80 3.99 22.85
N ILE A 7 -56.09 3.87 22.56
CA ILE A 7 -56.90 2.66 22.79
C ILE A 7 -56.59 1.61 21.70
N GLY A 8 -56.45 2.03 20.43
CA GLY A 8 -56.13 1.14 19.30
C GLY A 8 -54.78 0.42 19.44
N ARG A 9 -53.78 1.03 20.10
CA ARG A 9 -52.47 0.40 20.37
C ARG A 9 -52.51 -0.85 21.27
N LYS A 10 -53.60 -1.06 22.03
CA LYS A 10 -53.78 -2.27 22.85
C LYS A 10 -54.34 -3.46 22.04
N SER A 11 -54.87 -3.24 20.83
CA SER A 11 -55.35 -4.31 19.96
C SER A 11 -54.21 -5.22 19.50
N TRP A 12 -54.41 -6.53 19.56
CA TRP A 12 -53.41 -7.51 19.11
C TRP A 12 -53.04 -7.33 17.64
N LYS A 13 -53.98 -6.96 16.76
CA LYS A 13 -53.72 -6.67 15.34
C LYS A 13 -52.73 -5.50 15.15
N VAL A 14 -52.89 -4.44 15.96
CA VAL A 14 -52.02 -3.26 15.91
C VAL A 14 -50.64 -3.56 16.50
N ARG A 15 -50.57 -4.36 17.58
CA ARG A 15 -49.29 -4.83 18.13
C ARG A 15 -48.54 -5.73 17.16
N PHE A 16 -49.24 -6.62 16.47
CA PHE A 16 -48.67 -7.46 15.42
C PHE A 16 -48.13 -6.61 14.27
N PHE A 17 -48.91 -5.62 13.79
CA PHE A 17 -48.47 -4.68 12.75
C PHE A 17 -47.20 -3.91 13.16
N PHE A 18 -47.14 -3.36 14.38
CA PHE A 18 -45.93 -2.70 14.88
C PHE A 18 -44.75 -3.68 15.03
N GLY A 19 -45.00 -4.89 15.54
CA GLY A 19 -43.98 -5.94 15.61
C GLY A 19 -43.40 -6.25 14.22
N TRP A 20 -44.26 -6.34 13.21
CA TRP A 20 -43.85 -6.57 11.83
C TRP A 20 -43.04 -5.41 11.24
N ILE A 21 -43.46 -4.15 11.51
CA ILE A 21 -42.68 -2.96 11.16
C ILE A 21 -41.30 -2.98 11.82
N TYR A 22 -41.22 -3.26 13.12
CA TYR A 22 -39.93 -3.31 13.82
C TYR A 22 -39.03 -4.42 13.29
N ILE A 23 -39.59 -5.59 12.95
CA ILE A 23 -38.84 -6.68 12.31
C ILE A 23 -38.28 -6.22 10.96
N LEU A 24 -39.10 -5.61 10.10
CA LEU A 24 -38.65 -5.09 8.81
C LEU A 24 -37.58 -4.01 8.96
N LEU A 25 -37.76 -3.05 9.87
CA LEU A 25 -36.79 -1.99 10.13
C LEU A 25 -35.49 -2.54 10.69
N THR A 26 -35.55 -3.54 11.58
CA THR A 26 -34.37 -4.20 12.14
C THR A 26 -33.64 -4.99 11.05
N LEU A 27 -34.37 -5.72 10.21
CA LEU A 27 -33.80 -6.46 9.09
C LEU A 27 -33.12 -5.50 8.09
N GLY A 28 -33.78 -4.39 7.76
CA GLY A 28 -33.20 -3.32 6.94
C GLY A 28 -31.97 -2.66 7.58
N ALA A 29 -31.94 -2.50 8.91
CA ALA A 29 -30.76 -2.00 9.61
C ALA A 29 -29.60 -3.01 9.54
N VAL A 30 -29.86 -4.30 9.78
CA VAL A 30 -28.85 -5.36 9.72
C VAL A 30 -28.24 -5.48 8.32
N THR A 31 -29.07 -5.40 7.26
CA THR A 31 -28.58 -5.46 5.87
C THR A 31 -27.71 -4.26 5.47
N MET A 32 -27.77 -3.15 6.21
CA MET A 32 -26.88 -2.00 6.02
C MET A 32 -25.62 -2.07 6.91
N VAL A 33 -25.77 -2.51 8.17
CA VAL A 33 -24.66 -2.58 9.14
C VAL A 33 -23.65 -3.66 8.74
N TYR A 34 -24.10 -4.83 8.27
CA TYR A 34 -23.19 -5.92 7.94
C TYR A 34 -22.21 -5.58 6.79
N PRO A 35 -22.65 -5.06 5.62
CA PRO A 35 -21.73 -4.58 4.60
C PRO A 35 -20.79 -3.48 5.08
N PHE A 36 -21.26 -2.58 5.95
CA PHE A 36 -20.40 -1.54 6.52
C PHE A 36 -19.29 -2.13 7.41
N LEU A 37 -19.60 -3.12 8.24
CA LEU A 37 -18.60 -3.87 9.00
C LEU A 37 -17.62 -4.61 8.09
N LEU A 38 -18.10 -5.18 6.98
CA LEU A 38 -17.23 -5.80 5.97
C LEU A 38 -16.29 -4.78 5.31
N MET A 39 -16.75 -3.55 5.06
CA MET A 39 -15.89 -2.48 4.55
C MET A 39 -14.82 -2.09 5.59
N ILE A 40 -15.20 -1.93 6.86
CA ILE A 40 -14.24 -1.64 7.93
C ILE A 40 -13.21 -2.75 8.03
N SER A 41 -13.64 -4.01 8.05
CA SER A 41 -12.73 -5.16 8.03
C SER A 41 -11.84 -5.16 6.79
N GLY A 42 -12.44 -5.01 5.61
CA GLY A 42 -11.77 -4.93 4.31
C GLY A 42 -10.68 -3.88 4.25
N SER A 43 -10.88 -2.72 4.91
CA SER A 43 -9.91 -1.63 4.98
C SER A 43 -8.62 -1.99 5.71
N THR A 44 -8.60 -3.05 6.51
CA THR A 44 -7.43 -3.48 7.30
C THR A 44 -6.69 -4.66 6.70
N LYS A 45 -7.17 -5.18 5.56
CA LYS A 45 -6.62 -6.41 4.95
C LYS A 45 -5.27 -6.18 4.26
N SER A 46 -4.61 -7.29 4.00
CA SER A 46 -3.27 -7.49 3.44
C SER A 46 -3.29 -8.71 2.52
N ALA A 47 -2.17 -9.09 1.90
CA ALA A 47 -2.14 -10.28 1.05
C ALA A 47 -2.55 -11.57 1.80
N VAL A 48 -2.28 -11.62 3.11
CA VAL A 48 -2.59 -12.75 4.01
C VAL A 48 -4.09 -13.01 4.13
N ASP A 49 -4.88 -11.94 4.30
CA ASP A 49 -6.27 -12.03 4.73
C ASP A 49 -7.29 -11.45 3.73
N ILE A 50 -6.84 -10.96 2.57
CA ILE A 50 -7.70 -10.37 1.53
C ILE A 50 -8.82 -11.30 1.03
N LYS A 51 -8.58 -12.61 1.06
CA LYS A 51 -9.52 -13.65 0.57
C LYS A 51 -10.66 -13.97 1.54
N TYR A 52 -10.56 -13.58 2.81
CA TYR A 52 -11.57 -13.85 3.83
C TYR A 52 -12.55 -12.70 3.90
N PHE A 53 -13.86 -12.97 3.96
CA PHE A 53 -14.91 -11.93 3.95
C PHE A 53 -15.62 -11.82 5.31
N ASP A 54 -14.83 -11.67 6.36
CA ASP A 54 -15.34 -11.61 7.74
C ASP A 54 -15.52 -10.17 8.23
N ALA A 55 -16.55 -9.94 9.05
CA ALA A 55 -16.84 -8.63 9.64
C ALA A 55 -15.84 -8.22 10.72
N VAL A 56 -15.19 -9.19 11.37
CA VAL A 56 -14.14 -8.96 12.37
C VAL A 56 -12.83 -9.52 11.82
N PRO A 57 -11.81 -8.68 11.57
CA PRO A 57 -10.51 -9.16 11.11
C PRO A 57 -9.86 -10.15 12.10
N HIS A 58 -9.40 -11.29 11.60
CA HIS A 58 -8.83 -12.35 12.45
C HIS A 58 -7.63 -11.87 13.29
N PHE A 59 -6.78 -11.00 12.76
CA PHE A 59 -5.60 -10.50 13.47
C PHE A 59 -5.91 -9.64 14.72
N LEU A 60 -7.16 -9.18 14.87
CA LEU A 60 -7.60 -8.46 16.07
C LEU A 60 -7.89 -9.40 17.24
N VAL A 61 -8.30 -10.64 16.94
CA VAL A 61 -8.72 -11.63 17.93
C VAL A 61 -7.72 -12.76 18.11
N ASP A 62 -6.93 -13.07 17.09
CA ASP A 62 -5.96 -14.15 17.06
C ASP A 62 -4.54 -13.60 16.76
N GLU A 63 -3.62 -13.85 17.69
CA GLU A 63 -2.23 -13.42 17.59
C GLU A 63 -1.48 -14.13 16.46
N LEU A 64 -1.87 -15.34 16.09
CA LEU A 64 -1.25 -16.08 14.99
C LEU A 64 -1.48 -15.37 13.65
N TRP A 65 -2.69 -14.86 13.42
CA TRP A 65 -3.00 -14.05 12.23
C TRP A 65 -2.24 -12.74 12.20
N LEU A 66 -2.03 -12.11 13.35
CA LEU A 66 -1.18 -10.93 13.45
C LEU A 66 0.29 -11.28 13.14
N TYR A 67 0.76 -12.44 13.56
CA TYR A 67 2.10 -12.94 13.24
C TYR A 67 2.26 -13.22 11.74
N HIS A 68 1.27 -13.84 11.08
CA HIS A 68 1.28 -14.06 9.63
C HIS A 68 1.41 -12.74 8.87
N LYS A 69 0.61 -11.74 9.26
CA LYS A 69 0.70 -10.37 8.75
C LYS A 69 2.06 -9.73 9.01
N HIS A 70 2.63 -9.95 10.19
CA HIS A 70 3.97 -9.44 10.49
C HIS A 70 5.04 -10.08 9.59
N MET A 71 4.98 -11.39 9.34
CA MET A 71 5.91 -12.07 8.44
C MET A 71 5.75 -11.59 7.00
N GLU A 72 4.51 -11.40 6.54
CA GLU A 72 4.22 -10.80 5.23
C GLU A 72 4.87 -9.43 5.09
N GLY A 73 4.63 -8.52 6.03
CA GLY A 73 5.25 -7.20 6.03
C GLY A 73 6.78 -7.24 6.18
N LEU A 74 7.32 -8.15 7.00
CA LEU A 74 8.76 -8.29 7.25
C LEU A 74 9.54 -8.71 5.99
N PHE A 75 8.93 -9.54 5.13
CA PHE A 75 9.54 -10.00 3.88
C PHE A 75 8.96 -9.29 2.65
N ASN A 76 8.30 -8.14 2.82
CA ASN A 76 7.75 -7.30 1.74
C ASN A 76 6.85 -8.08 0.77
N GLU A 77 6.02 -8.99 1.30
CA GLU A 77 5.13 -9.89 0.54
C GLU A 77 5.85 -10.93 -0.35
N GLU A 78 7.17 -11.13 -0.19
CA GLU A 78 7.93 -12.15 -0.90
C GLU A 78 8.16 -13.41 -0.06
N ILE A 79 7.34 -14.44 -0.27
CA ILE A 79 7.43 -15.70 0.48
C ILE A 79 8.76 -16.45 0.25
N ASP A 80 9.35 -16.30 -0.94
CA ASP A 80 10.61 -16.96 -1.29
C ASP A 80 11.77 -16.48 -0.41
N GLN A 81 11.80 -15.19 -0.06
CA GLN A 81 12.84 -14.64 0.83
C GLN A 81 12.73 -15.22 2.24
N LEU A 82 11.50 -15.42 2.73
CA LEU A 82 11.23 -16.10 3.99
C LEU A 82 11.72 -17.54 3.92
N ASN A 83 11.37 -18.25 2.86
CA ASN A 83 11.78 -19.63 2.62
C ASN A 83 13.31 -19.76 2.59
N TYR A 84 14.02 -18.86 1.92
CA TYR A 84 15.49 -18.85 1.92
C TYR A 84 16.04 -18.56 3.31
N ALA A 85 15.55 -17.53 4.01
CA ALA A 85 16.07 -17.11 5.30
C ALA A 85 15.81 -18.12 6.43
N TYR A 86 14.68 -18.84 6.38
CA TYR A 86 14.28 -19.79 7.44
C TYR A 86 14.45 -21.26 7.07
N GLY A 87 14.82 -21.58 5.83
CA GLY A 87 14.87 -22.96 5.35
C GLY A 87 13.49 -23.61 5.16
N GLU A 88 12.40 -22.84 5.12
CA GLU A 88 11.03 -23.37 4.97
C GLU A 88 10.58 -23.49 3.51
N ASP A 89 9.59 -24.32 3.19
CA ASP A 89 9.00 -24.44 1.84
C ASP A 89 7.51 -24.09 1.88
N LEU A 90 7.24 -22.83 2.21
CA LEU A 90 5.89 -22.30 2.29
C LEU A 90 5.45 -21.69 0.96
N THR A 91 4.19 -21.89 0.60
CA THR A 91 3.59 -21.27 -0.58
C THR A 91 2.86 -19.97 -0.27
N VAL A 92 2.51 -19.75 1.01
CA VAL A 92 1.69 -18.63 1.49
C VAL A 92 2.07 -18.29 2.94
N PHE A 93 1.93 -17.03 3.36
CA PHE A 93 2.32 -16.56 4.69
C PHE A 93 1.41 -17.07 5.82
N GLU A 94 0.18 -17.47 5.52
CA GLU A 94 -0.80 -18.05 6.45
C GLU A 94 -0.35 -19.40 7.03
N LYS A 95 0.66 -20.03 6.41
CA LYS A 95 1.26 -21.27 6.89
C LYS A 95 2.50 -21.02 7.76
N THR A 96 2.89 -19.77 7.98
CA THR A 96 4.04 -19.48 8.85
C THR A 96 3.71 -19.87 10.29
N ILE A 97 4.65 -20.55 10.93
CA ILE A 97 4.48 -21.05 12.30
C ILE A 97 5.52 -20.34 13.18
N PRO A 98 5.12 -19.69 14.28
CA PRO A 98 6.07 -19.11 15.22
C PRO A 98 6.93 -20.21 15.86
N PRO A 99 8.16 -19.90 16.30
CA PRO A 99 8.97 -20.88 17.02
C PRO A 99 8.25 -21.34 18.30
N ILE A 100 8.19 -22.67 18.52
CA ILE A 100 7.48 -23.29 19.66
C ILE A 100 7.95 -22.71 21.00
N LYS A 101 9.27 -22.46 21.12
CA LYS A 101 9.88 -21.82 22.28
C LYS A 101 10.92 -20.81 21.81
N ILE A 102 10.89 -19.61 22.37
CA ILE A 102 11.94 -18.62 22.15
C ILE A 102 13.20 -19.09 22.87
N ASN A 103 14.33 -19.09 22.16
CA ASN A 103 15.64 -19.26 22.75
C ASN A 103 16.28 -17.87 22.94
N PRO A 104 16.17 -17.24 24.12
CA PRO A 104 16.71 -15.90 24.33
C PRO A 104 18.25 -15.86 24.30
N ALA A 105 18.91 -16.98 24.63
CA ALA A 105 20.36 -17.07 24.63
C ALA A 105 20.92 -16.93 23.21
N ILE A 106 20.36 -17.66 22.24
CA ILE A 106 20.80 -17.60 20.84
C ILE A 106 20.50 -16.24 20.19
N VAL A 107 19.38 -15.61 20.56
CA VAL A 107 19.05 -14.24 20.09
C VAL A 107 20.05 -13.23 20.63
N THR A 108 20.42 -13.32 21.92
CA THR A 108 21.41 -12.43 22.54
C THR A 108 22.79 -12.58 21.88
N GLU A 109 23.18 -13.82 21.55
CA GLU A 109 24.42 -14.08 20.82
C GLU A 109 24.39 -13.48 19.40
N MET A 110 23.28 -13.62 18.68
CA MET A 110 23.10 -13.01 17.37
C MET A 110 23.13 -11.47 17.43
N GLU A 111 22.49 -10.85 18.42
CA GLU A 111 22.54 -9.40 18.64
C GLU A 111 23.98 -8.92 18.96
N THR A 112 24.74 -9.71 19.73
CA THR A 112 26.16 -9.42 20.02
C THR A 112 27.01 -9.51 18.76
N PHE A 113 26.82 -10.56 17.97
CA PHE A 113 27.51 -10.75 16.70
C PHE A 113 27.36 -9.54 15.75
N PHE A 114 26.15 -9.01 15.59
CA PHE A 114 25.91 -7.84 14.73
C PHE A 114 26.33 -6.50 15.31
N LYS A 115 26.62 -6.40 16.62
CA LYS A 115 27.22 -5.18 17.19
C LYS A 115 28.66 -5.00 16.76
N ASP A 116 29.39 -6.11 16.67
CA ASP A 116 30.84 -6.09 16.42
C ASP A 116 31.18 -6.28 14.93
N HIS A 117 30.20 -6.58 14.08
CA HIS A 117 30.39 -6.85 12.66
C HIS A 117 29.51 -5.97 11.78
N TYR A 118 30.14 -5.18 10.91
CA TYR A 118 29.44 -4.43 9.87
C TYR A 118 29.13 -5.34 8.67
N TYR A 119 27.88 -5.32 8.22
CA TYR A 119 27.44 -5.96 6.99
C TYR A 119 27.02 -4.94 5.95
N SER A 120 27.38 -5.22 4.70
CA SER A 120 26.97 -4.41 3.57
C SER A 120 25.43 -4.36 3.47
N PRO A 121 24.83 -3.19 3.19
CA PRO A 121 23.38 -3.06 2.96
C PRO A 121 22.82 -3.92 1.83
N PHE A 122 23.68 -4.53 1.01
CA PHE A 122 23.32 -5.43 -0.08
C PHE A 122 23.20 -6.90 0.35
N THR A 123 23.57 -7.24 1.60
CA THR A 123 23.49 -8.62 2.13
C THR A 123 22.27 -8.86 3.01
N TYR A 124 21.40 -7.87 3.17
CA TYR A 124 20.15 -7.98 3.91
C TYR A 124 19.04 -7.10 3.33
N GLY A 125 17.80 -7.54 3.51
CA GLY A 125 16.59 -6.76 3.28
C GLY A 125 16.05 -6.17 4.58
N ASN A 126 15.21 -5.15 4.45
CA ASN A 126 14.41 -4.62 5.56
C ASN A 126 12.94 -4.82 5.22
N GLY A 127 12.14 -5.20 6.21
CA GLY A 127 10.70 -5.30 6.05
C GLY A 127 10.00 -3.95 5.93
N TYR A 128 8.72 -4.00 5.57
CA TYR A 128 7.82 -2.86 5.50
C TYR A 128 8.28 -1.75 4.53
N LEU A 129 9.05 -2.08 3.50
CA LEU A 129 9.52 -1.15 2.47
C LEU A 129 8.64 -1.16 1.23
N GLU A 130 8.02 -2.29 0.91
CA GLU A 130 7.21 -2.46 -0.30
C GLU A 130 6.07 -3.46 -0.05
N THR A 131 4.98 -3.31 -0.82
CA THR A 131 3.84 -4.24 -0.84
C THR A 131 3.33 -4.43 -2.28
N PRO A 132 4.00 -5.25 -3.10
CA PRO A 132 3.68 -5.41 -4.52
C PRO A 132 2.30 -6.04 -4.79
N ILE A 133 1.80 -6.89 -3.89
CA ILE A 133 0.51 -7.58 -3.96
C ILE A 133 -0.59 -6.70 -3.37
N SER A 134 -0.46 -6.26 -2.10
CA SER A 134 -1.53 -5.49 -1.45
C SER A 134 -1.61 -4.03 -1.91
N LYS A 135 -0.55 -3.51 -2.55
CA LYS A 135 -0.47 -2.13 -3.08
C LYS A 135 -0.90 -1.09 -2.05
N THR A 136 -0.39 -1.25 -0.83
CA THR A 136 -0.56 -0.32 0.28
C THR A 136 0.73 0.47 0.52
N MET A 137 0.72 1.40 1.47
CA MET A 137 1.94 2.09 1.88
C MET A 137 2.36 1.53 3.24
N PRO A 138 3.45 0.77 3.36
CA PRO A 138 3.90 0.22 4.64
C PRO A 138 4.69 1.24 5.48
N ASN A 139 4.84 0.97 6.78
CA ASN A 139 5.46 1.89 7.74
C ASN A 139 6.87 2.36 7.35
N ASN A 140 7.79 1.45 7.01
CA ASN A 140 9.17 1.86 6.72
C ASN A 140 9.27 2.63 5.39
N LEU A 141 8.35 2.41 4.44
CA LEU A 141 8.23 3.28 3.26
C LEU A 141 7.79 4.71 3.64
N ARG A 142 6.82 4.86 4.54
CA ARG A 142 6.45 6.19 5.07
C ARG A 142 7.61 6.86 5.81
N ALA A 143 8.27 6.12 6.69
CA ALA A 143 9.41 6.62 7.44
C ALA A 143 10.60 7.00 6.52
N PHE A 144 10.78 6.31 5.39
CA PHE A 144 11.77 6.70 4.39
C PHE A 144 11.41 8.04 3.71
N LYS A 145 10.14 8.28 3.41
CA LYS A 145 9.67 9.57 2.86
C LYS A 145 9.93 10.70 3.86
N GLU A 146 9.57 10.49 5.13
CA GLU A 146 9.85 11.44 6.21
C GLU A 146 11.36 11.70 6.39
N PHE A 147 12.18 10.66 6.26
CA PHE A 147 13.63 10.78 6.28
C PHE A 147 14.15 11.70 5.16
N LEU A 148 13.64 11.53 3.94
CA LEU A 148 14.00 12.39 2.80
C LEU A 148 13.49 13.83 3.01
N GLN A 149 12.24 14.00 3.46
CA GLN A 149 11.65 15.31 3.75
C GLN A 149 12.48 16.08 4.79
N LYS A 150 12.90 15.41 5.86
CA LYS A 150 13.73 16.01 6.90
C LYS A 150 15.11 16.41 6.38
N LYS A 151 15.66 15.64 5.44
CA LYS A 151 17.03 15.84 4.93
C LYS A 151 17.10 16.90 3.83
N TYR A 152 16.08 16.99 2.98
CA TYR A 152 16.11 17.78 1.75
C TYR A 152 14.95 18.79 1.61
N GLY A 153 13.96 18.77 2.51
CA GLY A 153 12.77 19.61 2.46
C GLY A 153 11.55 18.89 1.87
N ASP A 154 10.39 19.56 1.88
CA ASP A 154 9.10 18.97 1.51
C ASP A 154 8.74 19.10 0.01
N ASP A 155 9.56 19.81 -0.78
CA ASP A 155 9.34 19.91 -2.22
C ASP A 155 9.89 18.67 -2.96
N ILE A 156 8.99 17.87 -3.51
CA ILE A 156 9.34 16.64 -4.23
C ILE A 156 10.22 16.91 -5.46
N ASN A 157 10.09 18.07 -6.12
CA ASN A 157 10.90 18.39 -7.30
C ASN A 157 12.36 18.61 -6.91
N THR A 158 12.61 19.38 -5.85
CA THR A 158 13.94 19.54 -5.26
C THR A 158 14.54 18.18 -4.85
N VAL A 159 13.74 17.32 -4.21
CA VAL A 159 14.19 15.97 -3.82
C VAL A 159 14.53 15.11 -5.04
N ASN A 160 13.71 15.17 -6.08
CA ASN A 160 13.95 14.46 -7.34
C ASN A 160 15.25 14.87 -8.02
N GLU A 161 15.52 16.17 -8.09
CA GLU A 161 16.77 16.71 -8.65
C GLU A 161 18.00 16.20 -7.89
N ILE A 162 17.93 16.17 -6.55
CA ILE A 162 19.03 15.67 -5.70
C ILE A 162 19.22 14.16 -5.85
N LEU A 163 18.14 13.40 -5.85
CA LEU A 163 18.19 11.93 -5.85
C LEU A 163 18.40 11.34 -7.25
N GLY A 164 18.16 12.12 -8.31
CA GLY A 164 18.13 11.66 -9.70
C GLY A 164 16.89 10.81 -9.98
N THR A 165 15.73 11.23 -9.47
CA THR A 165 14.44 10.52 -9.61
C THR A 165 13.39 11.41 -10.27
N GLU A 166 12.23 10.84 -10.63
CA GLU A 166 11.16 11.54 -11.37
C GLU A 166 9.77 11.28 -10.75
N TYR A 167 9.68 11.27 -9.42
CA TYR A 167 8.42 11.04 -8.73
C TYR A 167 7.48 12.26 -8.86
N LEU A 168 6.25 12.05 -9.32
CA LEU A 168 5.26 13.13 -9.49
C LEU A 168 4.82 13.77 -8.16
N SER A 169 4.89 13.01 -7.06
CA SER A 169 4.52 13.45 -5.71
C SER A 169 5.09 12.51 -4.65
N TRP A 170 5.06 12.92 -3.37
CA TRP A 170 5.42 12.05 -2.25
C TRP A 170 4.66 10.73 -2.23
N ASN A 171 3.38 10.72 -2.64
CA ASN A 171 2.58 9.49 -2.72
C ASN A 171 3.05 8.53 -3.81
N SER A 172 3.75 9.01 -4.83
CA SER A 172 4.32 8.17 -5.90
C SER A 172 5.70 7.61 -5.58
N VAL A 173 6.34 8.05 -4.49
CA VAL A 173 7.63 7.50 -4.05
C VAL A 173 7.44 6.03 -3.64
N PHE A 174 8.19 5.15 -4.29
CA PHE A 174 8.25 3.72 -4.01
C PHE A 174 9.71 3.27 -3.90
N ILE A 175 9.93 2.17 -3.19
CA ILE A 175 11.23 1.49 -3.12
C ILE A 175 11.06 0.19 -3.87
N GLY A 176 11.81 -0.01 -4.96
CA GLY A 176 11.89 -1.33 -5.60
C GLY A 176 12.91 -2.17 -4.85
N VAL A 177 12.46 -3.14 -4.06
CA VAL A 177 13.37 -4.03 -3.33
C VAL A 177 14.07 -4.93 -4.33
N LYS A 178 15.42 -4.87 -4.35
CA LYS A 178 16.26 -5.76 -5.16
C LYS A 178 16.87 -6.84 -4.29
N HIS A 179 16.93 -8.06 -4.83
CA HIS A 179 17.41 -9.23 -4.12
C HIS A 179 18.79 -9.58 -4.64
N PHE A 180 19.79 -8.89 -4.10
CA PHE A 180 21.16 -9.03 -4.58
C PHE A 180 21.75 -10.44 -4.36
N ILE A 181 21.04 -11.37 -3.69
CA ILE A 181 21.43 -12.78 -3.65
C ILE A 181 21.47 -13.46 -5.02
N VAL A 182 20.75 -12.93 -6.02
CA VAL A 182 20.76 -13.44 -7.40
C VAL A 182 21.83 -12.72 -8.22
N ARG A 183 22.59 -13.46 -9.05
CA ARG A 183 23.66 -12.93 -9.92
C ARG A 183 23.25 -11.73 -10.79
N ARG A 184 22.01 -11.71 -11.28
CA ARG A 184 21.50 -10.64 -12.16
C ARG A 184 21.39 -9.28 -11.47
N ASP A 185 21.16 -9.27 -10.15
CA ASP A 185 20.92 -8.05 -9.39
C ASP A 185 22.25 -7.45 -8.94
N LYS A 186 22.73 -6.47 -9.69
CA LYS A 186 24.01 -5.78 -9.43
C LYS A 186 23.86 -4.68 -8.38
N THR A 187 24.82 -4.60 -7.47
CA THR A 187 24.93 -3.50 -6.49
C THR A 187 25.12 -2.15 -7.20
N PHE A 188 24.32 -1.16 -6.83
CA PHE A 188 24.40 0.18 -7.44
C PHE A 188 24.34 1.26 -6.38
N GLU A 189 25.25 2.23 -6.47
CA GLU A 189 25.25 3.43 -5.63
C GLU A 189 24.71 4.63 -6.42
N THR A 190 23.40 4.67 -6.65
CA THR A 190 22.73 5.97 -6.89
C THR A 190 22.78 6.82 -5.62
N VAL A 191 22.59 8.13 -5.78
CA VAL A 191 22.28 9.03 -4.66
C VAL A 191 21.04 8.51 -3.91
N PHE A 192 20.01 8.05 -4.62
CA PHE A 192 18.85 7.38 -4.02
C PHE A 192 19.23 6.16 -3.17
N ASN A 193 19.97 5.19 -3.72
CA ASN A 193 20.34 3.97 -3.01
C ASN A 193 21.27 4.27 -1.82
N LYS A 194 22.13 5.28 -1.91
CA LYS A 194 22.96 5.72 -0.80
C LYS A 194 22.09 6.21 0.37
N ASN A 195 21.09 7.05 0.09
CA ASN A 195 20.15 7.52 1.10
C ASN A 195 19.26 6.38 1.64
N LEU A 196 18.84 5.46 0.77
CA LEU A 196 18.10 4.27 1.20
C LEU A 196 18.95 3.37 2.11
N ASN A 197 20.22 3.14 1.77
CA ASN A 197 21.14 2.34 2.58
C ASN A 197 21.44 2.99 3.93
N GLU A 198 21.60 4.31 3.96
CA GLU A 198 21.71 5.11 5.20
C GLU A 198 20.46 4.92 6.07
N PHE A 199 19.26 5.06 5.49
CA PHE A 199 18.00 4.83 6.19
C PHE A 199 17.87 3.40 6.70
N LYS A 200 18.15 2.38 5.87
CA LYS A 200 18.16 0.96 6.25
C LYS A 200 19.06 0.71 7.47
N GLY A 201 20.19 1.43 7.55
CA GLY A 201 21.12 1.40 8.67
C GLY A 201 20.54 1.88 10.00
N THR A 202 19.53 2.75 9.97
CA THR A 202 18.84 3.27 11.17
C THR A 202 17.75 2.32 11.71
N LEU A 203 17.29 1.37 10.89
CA LEU A 203 16.18 0.49 11.25
C LEU A 203 16.61 -0.61 12.26
N PRO A 204 15.73 -1.02 13.19
CA PRO A 204 16.05 -2.05 14.19
C PRO A 204 16.43 -3.39 13.55
N LEU A 205 17.35 -4.12 14.20
CA LEU A 205 17.80 -5.44 13.73
C LEU A 205 16.65 -6.43 13.53
N GLY A 206 15.63 -6.41 14.40
CA GLY A 206 14.44 -7.28 14.27
C GLY A 206 13.53 -7.01 13.07
N THR A 207 13.82 -5.96 12.29
CA THR A 207 13.14 -5.66 11.01
C THR A 207 13.99 -6.00 9.79
N ARG A 208 15.19 -6.56 10.00
CA ARG A 208 16.15 -6.94 8.95
C ARG A 208 16.16 -8.44 8.77
N TYR A 209 16.00 -8.90 7.54
CA TYR A 209 16.24 -10.30 7.18
C TYR A 209 17.51 -10.38 6.34
N TYR A 210 18.45 -11.21 6.76
CA TYR A 210 19.68 -11.51 6.05
C TYR A 210 19.40 -12.62 5.05
N TYR A 211 19.89 -12.43 3.82
CA TYR A 211 19.74 -13.46 2.81
C TYR A 211 20.63 -14.66 3.15
N SER A 212 20.11 -15.87 3.00
CA SER A 212 20.86 -17.11 3.21
C SER A 212 21.24 -17.74 1.86
N PRO A 213 22.53 -17.70 1.47
CA PRO A 213 23.04 -18.45 0.33
C PRO A 213 22.71 -19.95 0.38
N GLU A 214 22.70 -20.55 1.57
CA GLU A 214 22.34 -21.96 1.73
C GLU A 214 20.87 -22.21 1.39
N GLY A 215 19.96 -21.41 1.93
CA GLY A 215 18.54 -21.50 1.60
C GLY A 215 18.26 -21.25 0.11
N PHE A 216 18.96 -20.27 -0.48
CA PHE A 216 18.88 -19.98 -1.91
C PHE A 216 19.41 -21.11 -2.78
N TYR A 217 20.56 -21.71 -2.41
CA TYR A 217 21.13 -22.87 -3.10
C TYR A 217 20.16 -24.06 -3.10
N LYS A 218 19.58 -24.39 -1.95
CA LYS A 218 18.61 -25.50 -1.83
C LYS A 218 17.36 -25.24 -2.67
N LYS A 219 16.74 -24.07 -2.51
CA LYS A 219 15.37 -23.83 -2.96
C LYS A 219 15.27 -23.20 -4.35
N ALA A 220 16.21 -22.35 -4.72
CA ALA A 220 16.20 -21.65 -6.00
C ALA A 220 17.13 -22.28 -7.05
N TYR A 221 18.10 -23.10 -6.63
CA TYR A 221 18.98 -23.83 -7.54
C TYR A 221 18.67 -25.33 -7.55
N LEU A 222 18.92 -26.07 -6.46
CA LEU A 222 18.77 -27.53 -6.45
C LEU A 222 17.34 -27.99 -6.75
N MET A 223 16.33 -27.42 -6.09
CA MET A 223 14.93 -27.79 -6.34
C MET A 223 14.44 -27.42 -7.75
N VAL A 224 15.09 -26.45 -8.41
CA VAL A 224 14.78 -26.08 -9.80
C VAL A 224 15.40 -27.09 -10.77
N VAL A 225 16.63 -27.54 -10.50
CA VAL A 225 17.36 -28.50 -11.33
C VAL A 225 16.82 -29.92 -11.18
N TYR A 226 16.51 -30.34 -9.95
CA TYR A 226 16.18 -31.72 -9.60
C TYR A 226 14.72 -31.93 -9.16
N GLY A 227 13.92 -30.86 -9.12
CA GLY A 227 12.53 -30.91 -8.68
C GLY A 227 12.37 -30.78 -7.15
N LYS A 228 11.11 -30.61 -6.72
CA LYS A 228 10.79 -30.41 -5.29
C LYS A 228 11.01 -31.65 -4.42
N ASP A 229 10.89 -32.83 -5.03
CA ASP A 229 11.20 -34.11 -4.40
C ASP A 229 12.70 -34.37 -4.49
N ILE A 230 13.33 -34.82 -3.40
CA ILE A 230 14.78 -35.08 -3.36
C ILE A 230 15.19 -36.34 -4.15
N THR A 231 14.25 -37.17 -4.58
CA THR A 231 14.52 -38.46 -5.23
C THR A 231 15.48 -38.35 -6.42
N ASP A 232 15.28 -37.37 -7.31
CA ASP A 232 16.15 -37.18 -8.49
C ASP A 232 17.53 -36.62 -8.13
N TYR A 233 17.60 -35.79 -7.08
CA TYR A 233 18.87 -35.34 -6.51
C TYR A 233 19.67 -36.53 -5.97
N ASN A 234 19.05 -37.35 -5.10
CA ASN A 234 19.69 -38.53 -4.51
C ASN A 234 20.17 -39.52 -5.57
N LYS A 235 19.34 -39.78 -6.58
CA LYS A 235 19.69 -40.65 -7.71
C LYS A 235 20.89 -40.13 -8.50
N SER A 236 20.95 -38.82 -8.78
CA SER A 236 22.04 -38.23 -9.56
C SER A 236 23.34 -38.08 -8.76
N HIS A 237 23.24 -37.90 -7.44
CA HIS A 237 24.38 -37.68 -6.53
C HIS A 237 24.89 -38.95 -5.84
N GLY A 238 24.14 -40.06 -5.91
CA GLY A 238 24.46 -41.28 -5.19
C GLY A 238 24.34 -41.11 -3.67
N THR A 239 23.38 -40.29 -3.23
CA THR A 239 23.12 -39.97 -1.81
C THR A 239 21.79 -40.54 -1.36
N ASP A 240 21.54 -40.53 -0.04
CA ASP A 240 20.29 -40.99 0.56
C ASP A 240 19.79 -39.98 1.61
N TYR A 241 19.81 -38.69 1.24
CA TYR A 241 19.31 -37.64 2.13
C TYR A 241 17.79 -37.73 2.23
N PRO A 242 17.21 -37.53 3.43
CA PRO A 242 15.77 -37.59 3.60
C PRO A 242 15.06 -36.39 2.96
N ASP A 243 15.71 -35.23 2.92
CA ASP A 243 15.18 -33.98 2.35
C ASP A 243 16.30 -33.00 1.99
N TYR A 244 15.94 -31.91 1.29
CA TYR A 244 16.90 -30.87 0.90
C TYR A 244 17.50 -30.10 2.08
N ASN A 245 16.86 -30.13 3.27
CA ASN A 245 17.39 -29.44 4.44
C ASN A 245 18.64 -30.13 4.99
N SER A 246 18.80 -31.43 4.73
CA SER A 246 19.95 -32.25 5.12
C SER A 246 21.22 -31.98 4.31
N ILE A 247 21.11 -31.25 3.20
CA ILE A 247 22.26 -30.84 2.38
C ILE A 247 22.82 -29.54 2.98
N HIS A 248 24.13 -29.34 2.97
CA HIS A 248 24.75 -28.07 3.40
C HIS A 248 25.56 -27.45 2.29
N LEU A 249 25.46 -26.12 2.15
CA LEU A 249 26.26 -25.41 1.16
C LEU A 249 27.70 -25.32 1.67
N SER A 250 28.65 -25.85 0.91
CA SER A 250 30.06 -25.76 1.27
C SER A 250 30.58 -24.33 1.06
N ARG A 251 31.34 -23.81 2.02
CA ARG A 251 31.95 -22.47 1.93
C ARG A 251 32.99 -22.36 0.82
N ARG A 252 33.79 -23.42 0.63
CA ARG A 252 34.80 -23.56 -0.43
C ARG A 252 34.45 -24.75 -1.32
N TYR A 253 35.15 -24.86 -2.45
CA TYR A 253 35.00 -25.97 -3.39
C TYR A 253 35.07 -27.33 -2.68
N PRO A 254 34.04 -28.19 -2.79
CA PRO A 254 33.93 -29.41 -2.00
C PRO A 254 34.70 -30.59 -2.62
N GLU A 255 36.04 -30.58 -2.51
CA GLU A 255 36.91 -31.61 -3.12
C GLU A 255 36.60 -33.04 -2.65
N ASN A 256 36.09 -33.18 -1.43
CA ASN A 256 35.79 -34.47 -0.81
C ASN A 256 34.40 -35.01 -1.16
N LYS A 257 33.62 -34.29 -1.98
CA LYS A 257 32.24 -34.66 -2.36
C LYS A 257 32.18 -35.28 -3.75
N GLY A 258 31.03 -35.86 -4.11
CA GLY A 258 30.81 -36.45 -5.43
C GLY A 258 30.95 -35.45 -6.57
N LEU A 259 31.30 -35.93 -7.76
CA LEU A 259 31.57 -35.07 -8.93
C LEU A 259 30.35 -34.22 -9.34
N LYS A 260 29.14 -34.72 -9.12
CA LYS A 260 27.89 -33.97 -9.35
C LYS A 260 27.72 -32.81 -8.38
N GLU A 261 27.96 -33.03 -7.09
CA GLU A 261 27.90 -31.98 -6.06
C GLU A 261 28.96 -30.89 -6.31
N GLN A 262 30.14 -31.29 -6.81
CA GLN A 262 31.19 -30.35 -7.23
C GLN A 262 30.75 -29.49 -8.43
N GLN A 263 30.09 -30.09 -9.42
CA GLN A 263 29.54 -29.38 -10.60
C GLN A 263 28.46 -28.39 -10.19
N ASP A 264 27.53 -28.82 -9.33
CA ASP A 264 26.46 -27.97 -8.83
C ASP A 264 26.98 -26.78 -8.02
N TRP A 265 27.99 -27.01 -7.19
CA TRP A 265 28.65 -25.94 -6.46
C TRP A 265 29.33 -24.94 -7.40
N GLU A 266 30.08 -25.43 -8.40
CA GLU A 266 30.75 -24.56 -9.39
C GLU A 266 29.72 -23.74 -10.19
N GLU A 267 28.65 -24.35 -10.67
CA GLU A 267 27.59 -23.68 -11.43
C GLU A 267 26.88 -22.62 -10.56
N PHE A 268 26.52 -22.97 -9.32
CA PHE A 268 25.88 -22.05 -8.40
C PHE A 268 26.77 -20.84 -8.09
N VAL A 269 28.05 -21.08 -7.77
CA VAL A 269 29.01 -20.03 -7.42
C VAL A 269 29.37 -19.14 -8.61
N ARG A 270 29.48 -19.70 -9.81
CA ARG A 270 29.85 -18.92 -11.01
C ARG A 270 28.69 -18.18 -11.62
N ASN A 271 27.49 -18.77 -11.66
CA ASN A 271 26.41 -18.25 -12.50
C ASN A 271 25.16 -17.85 -11.73
N THR A 272 24.95 -18.32 -10.50
CA THR A 272 23.66 -18.16 -9.80
C THR A 272 23.71 -17.14 -8.65
N ILE A 273 24.67 -17.26 -7.72
CA ILE A 273 24.75 -16.39 -6.53
C ILE A 273 25.28 -14.98 -6.88
N GLY A 274 24.85 -13.96 -6.14
CA GLY A 274 25.35 -12.58 -6.25
C GLY A 274 26.86 -12.45 -6.01
N LEU A 275 27.52 -11.51 -6.71
CA LEU A 275 28.99 -11.33 -6.62
C LEU A 275 29.46 -10.89 -5.24
N GLN A 276 28.64 -10.15 -4.50
CA GLN A 276 28.99 -9.65 -3.18
C GLN A 276 29.04 -10.73 -2.10
N TYR A 277 28.57 -11.95 -2.40
CA TYR A 277 28.74 -13.12 -1.55
C TYR A 277 29.98 -13.93 -1.89
N LEU A 278 30.81 -13.49 -2.84
CA LEU A 278 32.00 -14.21 -3.24
C LEU A 278 33.24 -13.45 -2.80
N GLN A 279 34.20 -14.20 -2.27
CA GLN A 279 35.55 -13.74 -2.03
C GLN A 279 36.49 -14.59 -2.89
N VAL A 280 37.44 -13.91 -3.53
CA VAL A 280 38.46 -14.56 -4.36
C VAL A 280 39.79 -14.45 -3.65
N ASP A 281 40.41 -15.59 -3.38
CA ASP A 281 41.71 -15.67 -2.72
C ASP A 281 42.83 -15.08 -3.62
N ASN A 282 43.86 -14.51 -2.98
CA ASN A 282 44.99 -13.90 -3.66
C ASN A 282 45.76 -14.87 -4.59
N SER A 283 45.63 -16.17 -4.42
CA SER A 283 46.15 -17.17 -5.37
C SER A 283 45.58 -17.04 -6.79
N ALA A 284 44.42 -16.40 -6.99
CA ALA A 284 43.84 -16.14 -8.31
C ALA A 284 44.48 -14.94 -9.04
N LEU A 285 45.31 -14.14 -8.36
CA LEU A 285 45.86 -12.90 -8.89
C LEU A 285 46.65 -13.06 -10.21
N PRO A 286 47.51 -14.10 -10.39
CA PRO A 286 48.17 -14.33 -11.67
C PRO A 286 47.19 -14.60 -12.81
N ALA A 287 46.17 -15.44 -12.56
CA ALA A 287 45.15 -15.79 -13.54
C ALA A 287 44.28 -14.57 -13.91
N TYR A 288 43.96 -13.73 -12.93
CA TYR A 288 43.19 -12.49 -13.15
C TYR A 288 43.96 -11.50 -14.03
N ARG A 289 45.25 -11.30 -13.76
CA ARG A 289 46.10 -10.41 -14.56
C ARG A 289 46.31 -10.93 -15.98
N GLU A 290 46.44 -12.25 -16.15
CA GLU A 290 46.51 -12.88 -17.47
C GLU A 290 45.22 -12.66 -18.27
N TYR A 291 44.07 -12.87 -17.63
CA TYR A 291 42.75 -12.57 -18.20
C TYR A 291 42.64 -11.11 -18.66
N LEU A 292 42.98 -10.16 -17.78
CA LEU A 292 42.90 -8.73 -18.12
C LEU A 292 43.83 -8.36 -19.27
N LYS A 293 45.03 -8.95 -19.33
CA LYS A 293 45.95 -8.77 -20.44
C LYS A 293 45.37 -9.30 -21.76
N ALA A 294 44.78 -10.50 -21.73
CA ALA A 294 44.15 -11.09 -22.90
C ALA A 294 42.95 -10.26 -23.40
N LYS A 295 42.15 -9.71 -22.47
CA LYS A 295 40.93 -8.97 -22.82
C LYS A 295 41.17 -7.51 -23.19
N GLN A 296 42.00 -6.79 -22.45
CA GLN A 296 42.25 -5.35 -22.65
C GLN A 296 43.37 -5.09 -23.66
N LEU A 297 44.17 -6.10 -23.99
CA LEU A 297 45.34 -6.11 -24.89
C LEU A 297 46.51 -5.24 -24.41
N THR A 298 46.26 -4.00 -23.99
CA THR A 298 47.26 -3.03 -23.54
C THR A 298 46.87 -2.40 -22.20
N ILE A 299 47.88 -1.98 -21.42
CA ILE A 299 47.65 -1.32 -20.13
C ILE A 299 47.01 0.07 -20.31
N GLN A 300 47.28 0.74 -21.44
CA GLN A 300 46.69 2.02 -21.79
C GLN A 300 45.18 1.89 -22.01
N ASN A 301 44.72 0.84 -22.69
CA ASN A 301 43.28 0.57 -22.87
C ASN A 301 42.60 0.30 -21.53
N LEU A 302 43.21 -0.53 -20.68
CA LEU A 302 42.67 -0.81 -19.34
C LEU A 302 42.57 0.48 -18.53
N ASN A 303 43.64 1.27 -18.46
CA ASN A 303 43.65 2.54 -17.71
C ASN A 303 42.60 3.53 -18.22
N LYS A 304 42.40 3.62 -19.53
CA LYS A 304 41.33 4.42 -20.13
C LYS A 304 39.94 3.90 -19.74
N ASN A 305 39.74 2.58 -19.78
CA ASN A 305 38.44 1.96 -19.52
C ASN A 305 38.05 1.95 -18.04
N TYR A 306 39.04 1.79 -17.16
CA TYR A 306 38.85 1.68 -15.71
C TYR A 306 39.06 3.02 -15.00
N ASN A 307 39.53 4.05 -15.72
CA ASN A 307 39.95 5.34 -15.16
C ASN A 307 41.03 5.17 -14.09
N THR A 308 42.09 4.42 -14.42
CA THR A 308 43.21 4.09 -13.53
C THR A 308 44.56 4.53 -14.14
N ASN A 309 45.63 4.48 -13.36
CA ASN A 309 46.98 4.92 -13.76
C ASN A 309 48.06 3.84 -13.51
N TYR A 310 47.72 2.55 -13.70
CA TYR A 310 48.67 1.45 -13.51
C TYR A 310 49.79 1.49 -14.55
N ARG A 311 51.03 1.22 -14.13
CA ARG A 311 52.20 1.19 -15.03
C ARG A 311 52.30 -0.13 -15.80
N SER A 312 51.79 -1.21 -15.21
CA SER A 312 51.77 -2.54 -15.82
C SER A 312 50.65 -3.41 -15.27
N PHE A 313 50.33 -4.51 -15.95
CA PHE A 313 49.37 -5.51 -15.44
C PHE A 313 49.80 -6.15 -14.11
N ALA A 314 51.10 -6.09 -13.75
CA ALA A 314 51.61 -6.64 -12.50
C ALA A 314 51.27 -5.79 -11.25
N GLU A 315 50.79 -4.55 -11.44
CA GLU A 315 50.38 -3.67 -10.34
C GLU A 315 48.89 -3.82 -9.99
N ILE A 316 48.11 -4.49 -10.84
CA ILE A 316 46.66 -4.57 -10.69
C ILE A 316 46.31 -5.50 -9.51
N PRO A 317 45.58 -5.04 -8.48
CA PRO A 317 45.12 -5.89 -7.38
C PRO A 317 43.91 -6.76 -7.81
N LEU A 318 43.54 -7.73 -6.98
CA LEU A 318 42.20 -8.32 -7.09
C LEU A 318 41.16 -7.24 -6.79
N MET A 319 40.01 -7.33 -7.43
CA MET A 319 38.92 -6.39 -7.19
C MET A 319 38.30 -6.65 -5.80
N GLU A 320 38.09 -5.59 -5.03
CA GLU A 320 37.29 -5.66 -3.80
C GLU A 320 35.78 -5.75 -4.13
N ASN A 321 35.00 -6.36 -3.23
CA ASN A 321 33.63 -6.83 -3.46
C ASN A 321 32.55 -5.76 -3.80
N ASN A 322 32.91 -4.51 -4.12
CA ASN A 322 31.99 -3.37 -4.11
C ASN A 322 31.83 -2.57 -5.42
N ILE A 323 32.28 -3.05 -6.60
CA ILE A 323 32.07 -2.29 -7.84
C ILE A 323 31.60 -3.20 -8.98
N SER A 324 30.29 -3.47 -9.04
CA SER A 324 29.70 -4.41 -10.02
C SER A 324 29.29 -3.79 -11.37
N GLN A 325 29.33 -2.45 -11.51
CA GLN A 325 28.80 -1.74 -12.69
C GLN A 325 29.79 -0.90 -13.50
N CYS A 326 31.05 -0.72 -13.07
CA CYS A 326 32.07 -0.16 -13.95
C CYS A 326 32.57 -1.23 -14.94
N MET A 327 33.35 -0.83 -15.95
CA MET A 327 33.96 -1.80 -16.87
C MET A 327 34.80 -2.84 -16.12
N ALA A 328 35.47 -2.44 -15.04
CA ALA A 328 36.20 -3.37 -14.19
C ALA A 328 35.28 -4.40 -13.51
N GLY A 329 34.11 -3.98 -13.01
CA GLY A 329 33.12 -4.87 -12.40
C GLY A 329 32.54 -5.89 -13.38
N SER A 330 32.28 -5.46 -14.61
CA SER A 330 31.84 -6.36 -15.69
C SER A 330 32.93 -7.36 -16.06
N ASP A 331 34.18 -6.90 -16.13
CA ASP A 331 35.32 -7.79 -16.37
C ASP A 331 35.54 -8.76 -15.21
N TRP A 332 35.29 -8.35 -13.98
CA TRP A 332 35.35 -9.20 -12.79
C TRP A 332 34.28 -10.29 -12.80
N SER A 333 33.02 -9.94 -13.12
CA SER A 333 31.94 -10.92 -13.31
C SER A 333 32.33 -11.97 -14.34
N LEU A 334 32.82 -11.52 -15.50
CA LEU A 334 33.24 -12.40 -16.59
C LEU A 334 34.47 -13.26 -16.25
N PHE A 335 35.37 -12.78 -15.38
CA PHE A 335 36.46 -13.61 -14.87
C PHE A 335 35.96 -14.74 -13.97
N ILE A 336 34.91 -14.48 -13.17
CA ILE A 336 34.32 -15.50 -12.31
C ILE A 336 33.49 -16.50 -13.12
N GLU A 337 32.63 -16.02 -14.03
CA GLU A 337 31.81 -16.86 -14.92
C GLU A 337 32.66 -17.68 -15.89
N GLY A 338 33.70 -17.05 -16.43
CA GLY A 338 34.60 -17.59 -17.42
C GLY A 338 34.42 -16.91 -18.76
N TRP A 339 35.48 -16.22 -19.20
CA TRP A 339 35.49 -15.49 -20.46
C TRP A 339 36.32 -16.22 -21.50
N LYS A 340 35.78 -16.29 -22.72
CA LYS A 340 36.45 -16.88 -23.88
C LYS A 340 36.69 -15.80 -24.94
N PRO A 341 37.93 -15.59 -25.41
CA PRO A 341 38.21 -14.69 -26.52
C PRO A 341 37.55 -15.20 -27.82
N PRO A 342 37.23 -14.32 -28.79
CA PRO A 342 36.70 -14.74 -30.09
C PRO A 342 37.69 -15.61 -30.89
N ASP A 343 38.99 -15.30 -30.80
CA ASP A 343 40.04 -15.88 -31.64
C ASP A 343 40.87 -16.98 -30.94
N ASP A 344 40.55 -17.31 -29.68
CA ASP A 344 41.27 -18.30 -28.87
C ASP A 344 40.28 -19.24 -28.18
N ASN A 345 40.63 -20.53 -28.10
CA ASN A 345 39.82 -21.52 -27.40
C ASN A 345 40.06 -21.56 -25.88
N LYS A 346 41.08 -20.85 -25.36
CA LYS A 346 41.35 -20.77 -23.93
C LYS A 346 40.23 -20.00 -23.20
N ILE A 347 39.67 -20.63 -22.16
CA ILE A 347 38.74 -20.00 -21.23
C ILE A 347 39.53 -19.42 -20.06
N TYR A 348 39.45 -18.11 -19.88
CA TYR A 348 40.03 -17.41 -18.76
C TYR A 348 38.98 -17.32 -17.65
N LYS A 349 39.19 -18.07 -16.57
CA LYS A 349 38.30 -18.08 -15.41
C LYS A 349 39.05 -18.15 -14.09
N ALA A 350 38.43 -17.63 -13.03
CA ALA A 350 38.95 -17.74 -11.68
C ALA A 350 39.16 -19.22 -11.30
N PRO A 351 40.34 -19.60 -10.76
CA PRO A 351 40.57 -20.96 -10.27
C PRO A 351 39.49 -21.33 -9.25
N ILE A 352 38.84 -22.48 -9.44
CA ILE A 352 37.67 -22.86 -8.63
C ILE A 352 38.01 -22.94 -7.13
N LYS A 353 39.22 -23.40 -6.79
CA LYS A 353 39.73 -23.50 -5.42
C LYS A 353 39.98 -22.14 -4.75
N ALA A 354 40.11 -21.07 -5.55
CA ALA A 354 40.29 -19.72 -5.05
C ALA A 354 38.96 -19.01 -4.75
N LEU A 355 37.82 -19.62 -5.10
CA LEU A 355 36.49 -19.07 -4.83
C LEU A 355 35.99 -19.51 -3.45
N GLU A 356 35.46 -18.57 -2.70
CA GLU A 356 34.89 -18.77 -1.37
C GLU A 356 33.57 -17.99 -1.25
N ILE A 357 32.57 -18.61 -0.62
CA ILE A 357 31.31 -17.96 -0.31
C ILE A 357 31.44 -17.24 1.03
N THR A 358 31.06 -15.97 1.08
CA THR A 358 31.04 -15.13 2.26
C THR A 358 29.62 -14.67 2.54
N CYS A 359 29.12 -14.93 3.75
CA CYS A 359 27.77 -14.55 4.17
C CYS A 359 27.66 -14.47 5.69
N ALA A 360 26.53 -13.97 6.17
CA ALA A 360 26.24 -13.86 7.60
C ALA A 360 26.19 -15.25 8.28
N ASP A 361 25.70 -16.28 7.60
CA ASP A 361 25.65 -17.65 8.15
C ASP A 361 27.06 -18.16 8.49
N PHE A 362 27.99 -18.18 7.51
CA PHE A 362 29.37 -18.63 7.76
C PHE A 362 30.12 -17.78 8.76
N SER A 363 29.90 -16.46 8.73
CA SER A 363 30.54 -15.55 9.68
C SER A 363 30.05 -15.78 11.11
N PHE A 364 28.76 -16.13 11.28
CA PHE A 364 28.19 -16.47 12.57
C PHE A 364 28.71 -17.83 13.07
N GLN A 365 28.89 -18.80 12.17
CA GLN A 365 29.54 -20.07 12.49
C GLN A 365 30.99 -19.86 12.97
N ASP A 366 31.76 -19.00 12.30
CA ASP A 366 33.11 -18.62 12.71
C ASP A 366 33.11 -17.97 14.10
N PHE A 367 32.20 -17.02 14.33
CA PHE A 367 32.02 -16.35 15.62
C PHE A 367 31.78 -17.35 16.76
N LEU A 368 30.87 -18.30 16.57
CA LEU A 368 30.58 -19.34 17.56
C LEU A 368 31.74 -20.32 17.73
N THR A 369 32.42 -20.68 16.64
CA THR A 369 33.59 -21.57 16.68
C THR A 369 34.74 -20.94 17.46
N ILE A 370 35.02 -19.65 17.23
CA ILE A 370 36.06 -18.90 17.94
C ILE A 370 35.72 -18.78 19.43
N LYS A 371 34.45 -18.47 19.74
CA LYS A 371 33.98 -18.21 21.11
C LYS A 371 33.85 -19.48 21.96
N TYR A 372 33.26 -20.54 21.41
CA TYR A 372 32.89 -21.75 22.16
C TYR A 372 33.78 -22.96 21.87
N ARG A 373 34.60 -22.92 20.81
CA ARG A 373 35.58 -23.94 20.39
C ARG A 373 34.99 -25.28 19.93
N SER A 374 33.86 -25.73 20.49
CA SER A 374 33.20 -27.00 20.13
C SER A 374 31.68 -26.84 20.05
N ILE A 375 31.02 -27.72 19.28
CA ILE A 375 29.57 -27.68 19.09
C ILE A 375 28.82 -28.12 20.36
N GLU A 376 29.41 -29.00 21.17
CA GLU A 376 28.86 -29.42 22.46
C GLU A 376 28.80 -28.26 23.46
N ALA A 377 29.82 -27.39 23.45
CA ALA A 377 29.83 -26.18 24.26
C ALA A 377 28.75 -25.18 23.81
N VAL A 378 28.54 -25.02 22.49
CA VAL A 378 27.45 -24.23 21.93
C VAL A 378 26.09 -24.79 22.40
N ASN A 379 25.86 -26.08 22.20
CA ASN A 379 24.62 -26.75 22.59
C ASN A 379 24.33 -26.64 24.08
N THR A 380 25.34 -26.81 24.92
CA THR A 380 25.21 -26.68 26.38
C THR A 380 24.90 -25.23 26.78
N LYS A 381 25.63 -24.25 26.22
CA LYS A 381 25.48 -22.86 26.63
C LYS A 381 24.22 -22.20 26.07
N LEU A 382 23.86 -22.51 24.83
CA LEU A 382 22.76 -21.90 24.11
C LEU A 382 21.49 -22.76 24.15
N SER A 383 21.52 -23.94 24.78
CA SER A 383 20.37 -24.86 24.81
C SER A 383 19.87 -25.23 23.40
N THR A 384 20.79 -25.65 22.55
CA THR A 384 20.56 -26.08 21.16
C THR A 384 20.94 -27.54 20.97
N ASP A 385 20.62 -28.11 19.82
CA ASP A 385 20.80 -29.52 19.47
C ASP A 385 21.51 -29.73 18.13
N TYR A 386 22.37 -28.79 17.74
CA TYR A 386 23.12 -28.85 16.48
C TYR A 386 24.10 -30.03 16.46
N LYS A 387 24.18 -30.75 15.35
CA LYS A 387 25.10 -31.88 15.21
C LYS A 387 26.50 -31.42 14.81
N SER A 388 26.58 -30.31 14.10
CA SER A 388 27.80 -29.70 13.59
C SER A 388 27.65 -28.19 13.47
N PHE A 389 28.75 -27.47 13.27
CA PHE A 389 28.68 -26.04 12.97
C PHE A 389 27.98 -25.74 11.63
N ALA A 390 27.94 -26.69 10.68
CA ALA A 390 27.23 -26.52 9.42
C ALA A 390 25.69 -26.46 9.60
N ASP A 391 25.16 -27.06 10.67
CA ASP A 391 23.74 -26.97 11.01
C ASP A 391 23.34 -25.59 11.57
N VAL A 392 24.34 -24.77 11.94
CA VAL A 392 24.11 -23.46 12.54
C VAL A 392 23.92 -22.40 11.46
N LEU A 393 22.68 -22.24 11.03
CA LEU A 393 22.26 -21.06 10.25
C LEU A 393 21.94 -19.89 11.18
N LEU A 394 21.92 -18.68 10.63
CA LEU A 394 21.59 -17.48 11.38
C LEU A 394 20.18 -17.62 11.99
N PRO A 395 19.99 -17.48 13.32
CA PRO A 395 18.72 -17.78 14.01
C PRO A 395 17.68 -16.65 13.89
N GLN A 396 17.51 -16.15 12.67
CA GLN A 396 16.69 -14.99 12.33
C GLN A 396 15.24 -15.16 12.76
N LYS A 397 14.67 -16.37 12.64
CA LYS A 397 13.30 -16.67 13.06
C LYS A 397 13.05 -16.38 14.54
N HIS A 398 14.03 -16.69 15.41
CA HIS A 398 13.93 -16.39 16.84
C HIS A 398 14.04 -14.88 17.11
N LEU A 399 14.92 -14.17 16.40
CA LEU A 399 15.04 -12.72 16.48
C LEU A 399 13.73 -12.03 16.07
N HIS A 400 13.19 -12.38 14.91
CA HIS A 400 11.97 -11.78 14.37
C HIS A 400 10.75 -12.05 15.25
N TYR A 401 10.60 -13.26 15.78
CA TYR A 401 9.51 -13.54 16.72
C TYR A 401 9.69 -12.83 18.07
N THR A 402 10.93 -12.66 18.54
CA THR A 402 11.21 -11.83 19.74
C THR A 402 10.84 -10.37 19.49
N TYR A 403 11.17 -9.83 18.31
CA TYR A 403 10.78 -8.49 17.91
C TYR A 403 9.26 -8.34 17.83
N PHE A 404 8.58 -9.31 17.21
CA PHE A 404 7.12 -9.39 17.14
C PHE A 404 6.48 -9.32 18.53
N GLN A 405 6.92 -10.16 19.46
CA GLN A 405 6.35 -10.19 20.81
C GLN A 405 6.51 -8.86 21.54
N LYS A 406 7.66 -8.19 21.37
CA LYS A 406 7.91 -6.87 21.95
C LYS A 406 7.06 -5.75 21.32
N HIS A 407 6.71 -5.86 20.04
CA HIS A 407 6.08 -4.78 19.26
C HIS A 407 4.66 -5.09 18.76
N LYS A 408 4.04 -6.20 19.20
CA LYS A 408 2.75 -6.66 18.67
C LYS A 408 1.63 -5.61 18.69
N ASN A 409 1.62 -4.74 19.69
CA ASN A 409 0.63 -3.66 19.75
C ASN A 409 0.85 -2.63 18.64
N ASN A 410 2.10 -2.22 18.39
CA ASN A 410 2.44 -1.29 17.32
C ASN A 410 2.16 -1.90 15.95
N ILE A 411 2.49 -3.20 15.77
CA ILE A 411 2.19 -3.93 14.55
C ILE A 411 0.67 -4.01 14.32
N ARG A 412 -0.12 -4.28 15.36
CA ARG A 412 -1.58 -4.29 15.27
C ARG A 412 -2.12 -2.93 14.84
N TRP A 413 -1.63 -1.86 15.44
CA TRP A 413 -2.01 -0.49 15.07
C TRP A 413 -1.61 -0.13 13.64
N GLU A 414 -0.44 -0.56 13.18
CA GLU A 414 -0.01 -0.40 11.79
C GLU A 414 -1.05 -0.99 10.81
N PHE A 415 -1.47 -2.24 11.01
CA PHE A 415 -2.46 -2.87 10.12
C PHE A 415 -3.87 -2.27 10.23
N ILE A 416 -4.23 -1.68 11.37
CA ILE A 416 -5.52 -0.97 11.53
C ILE A 416 -5.50 0.36 10.78
N THR A 417 -4.39 1.10 10.83
CA THR A 417 -4.37 2.53 10.47
C THR A 417 -3.70 2.85 9.14
N ARG A 418 -2.75 2.03 8.66
CA ARG A 418 -1.90 2.34 7.50
C ARG A 418 -2.66 2.81 6.27
N ASN A 419 -3.80 2.18 5.99
CA ASN A 419 -4.61 2.49 4.80
C ASN A 419 -5.38 3.79 4.98
N TYR A 420 -5.90 4.07 6.18
CA TYR A 420 -6.53 5.35 6.48
C TYR A 420 -5.54 6.51 6.45
N ILE A 421 -4.33 6.31 6.97
CA ILE A 421 -3.23 7.28 6.88
C ILE A 421 -2.92 7.57 5.42
N THR A 422 -2.75 6.52 4.59
CA THR A 422 -2.48 6.67 3.15
C THR A 422 -3.56 7.49 2.45
N VAL A 423 -4.84 7.22 2.72
CA VAL A 423 -5.95 7.98 2.13
C VAL A 423 -5.97 9.42 2.65
N ALA A 424 -5.80 9.63 3.95
CA ALA A 424 -5.80 10.95 4.55
C ALA A 424 -4.66 11.82 3.99
N ASP A 425 -3.43 11.29 3.93
CA ASP A 425 -2.28 11.97 3.35
C ASP A 425 -2.51 12.30 1.86
N TYR A 426 -3.09 11.35 1.11
CA TYR A 426 -3.46 11.58 -0.27
C TYR A 426 -4.49 12.70 -0.43
N MET A 427 -5.48 12.80 0.46
CA MET A 427 -6.50 13.85 0.38
C MET A 427 -6.00 15.22 0.83
N LEU A 428 -5.15 15.27 1.86
CA LEU A 428 -4.70 16.51 2.48
C LEU A 428 -3.58 17.18 1.69
N PHE A 429 -2.66 16.40 1.12
CA PHE A 429 -1.44 16.91 0.50
C PHE A 429 -1.45 16.82 -1.04
N HIS A 430 -2.46 16.19 -1.64
CA HIS A 430 -2.54 16.06 -3.10
C HIS A 430 -3.57 17.02 -3.71
N GLY A 431 -3.06 18.15 -4.23
CA GLY A 431 -3.86 19.14 -4.93
C GLY A 431 -4.82 19.93 -4.03
N ARG A 432 -5.84 20.55 -4.65
CA ARG A 432 -6.85 21.39 -3.97
C ARG A 432 -8.20 20.70 -3.77
N GLY A 433 -8.21 19.37 -3.70
CA GLY A 433 -9.42 18.55 -3.72
C GLY A 433 -10.47 18.93 -2.66
N ILE A 434 -10.03 19.10 -1.40
CA ILE A 434 -10.92 19.46 -0.27
C ILE A 434 -11.51 20.86 -0.49
N LEU A 435 -10.67 21.83 -0.87
CA LEU A 435 -11.11 23.21 -1.11
C LEU A 435 -12.12 23.27 -2.26
N ASN A 436 -11.84 22.58 -3.37
CA ASN A 436 -12.74 22.50 -4.52
C ASN A 436 -14.07 21.85 -4.15
N THR A 437 -14.06 20.77 -3.36
CA THR A 437 -15.29 20.15 -2.86
C THR A 437 -16.09 21.10 -1.98
N VAL A 438 -15.45 21.81 -1.05
CA VAL A 438 -16.14 22.79 -0.19
C VAL A 438 -16.77 23.89 -1.03
N ILE A 439 -16.01 24.49 -1.97
CA ILE A 439 -16.53 25.55 -2.85
C ILE A 439 -17.70 25.02 -3.68
N TYR A 440 -17.54 23.85 -4.32
CA TYR A 440 -18.59 23.27 -5.15
C TYR A 440 -19.86 22.98 -4.35
N CYS A 441 -19.74 22.27 -3.22
CA CYS A 441 -20.87 21.95 -2.36
C CYS A 441 -21.55 23.22 -1.83
N SER A 442 -20.79 24.24 -1.39
CA SER A 442 -21.36 25.51 -0.93
C SER A 442 -22.12 26.24 -2.04
N LEU A 443 -21.55 26.32 -3.25
CA LEU A 443 -22.21 26.94 -4.40
C LEU A 443 -23.47 26.18 -4.80
N ALA A 444 -23.44 24.84 -4.80
CA ALA A 444 -24.60 24.01 -5.10
C ALA A 444 -25.73 24.21 -4.08
N ILE A 445 -25.41 24.27 -2.79
CA ILE A 445 -26.39 24.55 -1.72
C ILE A 445 -26.96 25.96 -1.88
N LEU A 446 -26.12 26.97 -2.10
CA LEU A 446 -26.56 28.36 -2.28
C LEU A 446 -27.48 28.49 -3.50
N ALA A 447 -27.09 27.91 -4.64
CA ALA A 447 -27.93 27.88 -5.83
C ALA A 447 -29.27 27.21 -5.53
N ALA A 448 -29.24 26.07 -4.84
CA ALA A 448 -30.46 25.33 -4.52
C ALA A 448 -31.40 26.08 -3.56
N LEU A 449 -30.86 26.85 -2.61
CA LEU A 449 -31.62 27.61 -1.60
C LEU A 449 -32.06 29.01 -2.07
N ILE A 450 -31.54 29.48 -3.20
CA ILE A 450 -31.94 30.77 -3.78
C ILE A 450 -32.90 30.53 -4.93
N VAL A 451 -32.49 29.75 -5.92
CA VAL A 451 -33.19 29.64 -7.21
C VAL A 451 -34.50 28.85 -7.06
N ASN A 452 -34.45 27.68 -6.42
CA ASN A 452 -35.62 26.81 -6.32
C ASN A 452 -36.73 27.41 -5.44
N PRO A 453 -36.44 28.01 -4.27
CA PRO A 453 -37.45 28.72 -3.48
C PRO A 453 -38.07 29.90 -4.21
N LEU A 454 -37.31 30.69 -4.97
CA LEU A 454 -37.89 31.80 -5.74
C LEU A 454 -38.90 31.30 -6.78
N ALA A 455 -38.55 30.24 -7.52
CA ALA A 455 -39.45 29.63 -8.51
C ALA A 455 -40.72 29.04 -7.85
N ALA A 456 -40.55 28.33 -6.73
CA ALA A 456 -41.66 27.76 -5.97
C ALA A 456 -42.56 28.84 -5.35
N TYR A 457 -41.97 29.92 -4.80
CA TYR A 457 -42.69 31.03 -4.21
C TYR A 457 -43.54 31.76 -5.24
N ALA A 458 -42.99 32.04 -6.42
CA ALA A 458 -43.73 32.69 -7.49
C ALA A 458 -44.98 31.88 -7.90
N MET A 459 -44.86 30.55 -8.01
CA MET A 459 -46.00 29.68 -8.35
C MET A 459 -47.02 29.55 -7.21
N SER A 460 -46.57 29.46 -5.97
CA SER A 460 -47.42 29.32 -4.79
C SER A 460 -48.18 30.62 -4.47
N ARG A 461 -47.46 31.76 -4.44
CA ARG A 461 -48.01 33.06 -4.02
C ARG A 461 -48.93 33.67 -5.07
N TYR A 462 -48.50 33.72 -6.33
CA TYR A 462 -49.26 34.38 -7.40
C TYR A 462 -50.29 33.47 -8.06
N GLN A 463 -50.34 32.18 -7.70
CA GLN A 463 -51.30 31.20 -8.21
C GLN A 463 -51.40 31.24 -9.74
N LEU A 464 -50.26 31.24 -10.42
CA LEU A 464 -50.21 31.38 -11.88
C LEU A 464 -51.12 30.30 -12.52
N PRO A 465 -51.97 30.65 -13.50
CA PRO A 465 -52.91 29.69 -14.11
C PRO A 465 -52.24 28.46 -14.70
N SER A 466 -50.96 28.59 -15.11
CA SER A 466 -50.17 27.52 -15.73
C SER A 466 -49.23 26.80 -14.74
N SER A 467 -49.34 27.03 -13.43
CA SER A 467 -48.45 26.42 -12.43
C SER A 467 -48.42 24.89 -12.52
N TYR A 468 -49.57 24.25 -12.78
CA TYR A 468 -49.64 22.79 -12.93
C TYR A 468 -48.88 22.29 -14.17
N LYS A 469 -48.90 23.04 -15.28
CA LYS A 469 -48.20 22.69 -16.52
C LYS A 469 -46.69 22.80 -16.34
N ILE A 470 -46.25 23.87 -15.66
CA ILE A 470 -44.84 24.09 -15.33
C ILE A 470 -44.33 22.98 -14.42
N LEU A 471 -45.07 22.66 -13.34
CA LEU A 471 -44.72 21.57 -12.45
C LEU A 471 -44.69 20.21 -13.17
N LEU A 472 -45.68 19.92 -14.03
CA LEU A 472 -45.70 18.69 -14.82
C LEU A 472 -44.48 18.61 -15.74
N PHE A 473 -44.12 19.70 -16.42
CA PHE A 473 -42.92 19.77 -17.25
C PHE A 473 -41.65 19.49 -16.45
N LEU A 474 -41.48 20.13 -15.29
CA LEU A 474 -40.35 19.91 -14.38
C LEU A 474 -40.28 18.45 -13.91
N LEU A 475 -41.42 17.84 -13.56
CA LEU A 475 -41.48 16.43 -13.17
C LEU A 475 -41.14 15.49 -14.34
N CYS A 476 -41.56 15.80 -15.57
CA CYS A 476 -41.20 15.02 -16.75
C CYS A 476 -39.68 14.99 -16.99
N THR A 477 -38.96 16.08 -16.69
CA THR A 477 -37.49 16.08 -16.83
C THR A 477 -36.80 15.11 -15.87
N MET A 478 -37.40 14.82 -14.71
CA MET A 478 -36.87 13.86 -13.75
C MET A 478 -37.02 12.39 -14.20
N ALA A 479 -37.86 12.12 -15.21
CA ALA A 479 -38.01 10.78 -15.76
C ALA A 479 -36.79 10.33 -16.56
N PHE A 480 -35.95 11.27 -17.02
CA PHE A 480 -34.73 10.97 -17.75
C PHE A 480 -33.58 10.65 -16.78
N PRO A 481 -32.88 9.51 -16.95
CA PRO A 481 -31.68 9.22 -16.18
C PRO A 481 -30.59 10.28 -16.38
N PRO A 482 -29.95 10.79 -15.30
CA PRO A 482 -28.88 11.79 -15.39
C PRO A 482 -27.70 11.37 -16.29
N MET A 483 -27.46 10.06 -16.40
CA MET A 483 -26.35 9.54 -17.22
C MET A 483 -26.57 9.76 -18.72
N ILE A 484 -27.82 9.86 -19.19
CA ILE A 484 -28.15 10.15 -20.59
C ILE A 484 -27.90 11.64 -20.90
N THR A 485 -28.16 12.52 -19.93
CA THR A 485 -28.00 13.98 -20.11
C THR A 485 -26.56 14.45 -19.91
N ALA A 486 -25.65 13.59 -19.40
CA ALA A 486 -24.25 13.93 -19.16
C ALA A 486 -23.50 14.33 -20.45
N ILE A 487 -23.62 13.55 -21.54
CA ILE A 487 -22.93 13.84 -22.82
C ILE A 487 -23.43 15.15 -23.44
N PRO A 488 -24.75 15.38 -23.61
CA PRO A 488 -25.25 16.66 -24.11
C PRO A 488 -24.81 17.84 -23.24
N SER A 489 -24.84 17.70 -21.91
CA SER A 489 -24.41 18.74 -20.98
C SER A 489 -22.92 19.07 -21.15
N PHE A 490 -22.07 18.05 -21.27
CA PHE A 490 -20.65 18.25 -21.57
C PHE A 490 -20.43 18.99 -22.88
N LEU A 491 -21.11 18.59 -23.96
CA LEU A 491 -20.99 19.25 -25.27
C LEU A 491 -21.42 20.73 -25.21
N MET A 492 -22.47 21.03 -24.47
CA MET A 492 -22.97 22.39 -24.26
C MET A 492 -22.00 23.23 -23.42
N LEU A 493 -21.51 22.70 -22.30
CA LEU A 493 -20.52 23.37 -21.46
C LEU A 493 -19.21 23.64 -22.21
N ARG A 494 -18.79 22.70 -23.06
CA ARG A 494 -17.65 22.87 -23.97
C ARG A 494 -17.91 23.98 -24.98
N HIS A 495 -19.08 24.01 -25.61
CA HIS A 495 -19.45 25.06 -26.56
C HIS A 495 -19.44 26.47 -25.90
N PHE A 496 -19.84 26.56 -24.63
CA PHE A 496 -19.81 27.79 -23.85
C PHE A 496 -18.45 28.09 -23.20
N ASN A 497 -17.42 27.26 -23.42
CA ASN A 497 -16.10 27.39 -22.80
C ASN A 497 -16.14 27.44 -21.26
N LEU A 498 -17.04 26.65 -20.65
CA LEU A 498 -17.22 26.58 -19.20
C LEU A 498 -16.51 25.39 -18.55
N LEU A 499 -15.88 24.50 -19.33
CA LEU A 499 -15.12 23.36 -18.81
C LEU A 499 -14.02 23.84 -17.84
N ASN A 500 -13.63 22.97 -16.89
CA ASN A 500 -12.66 23.30 -15.84
C ASN A 500 -13.05 24.53 -14.99
N THR A 501 -14.36 24.78 -14.78
CA THR A 501 -14.83 25.86 -13.89
C THR A 501 -15.91 25.36 -12.94
N PHE A 502 -16.11 26.06 -11.80
CA PHE A 502 -17.23 25.78 -10.92
C PHE A 502 -18.60 26.01 -11.59
N TYR A 503 -18.68 26.86 -12.62
CA TYR A 503 -19.91 27.05 -13.38
C TYR A 503 -20.34 25.79 -14.12
N ALA A 504 -19.38 25.02 -14.68
CA ALA A 504 -19.68 23.74 -15.30
C ALA A 504 -20.30 22.73 -14.32
N LEU A 505 -19.92 22.80 -13.05
CA LEU A 505 -20.43 21.89 -12.01
C LEU A 505 -21.79 22.31 -11.45
N VAL A 506 -22.05 23.62 -11.36
CA VAL A 506 -23.24 24.16 -10.66
C VAL A 506 -24.40 24.45 -11.61
N LEU A 507 -24.14 25.03 -12.80
CA LEU A 507 -25.19 25.50 -13.71
C LEU A 507 -26.16 24.39 -14.15
N PRO A 508 -25.73 23.17 -14.51
CA PRO A 508 -26.65 22.13 -14.95
C PRO A 508 -27.69 21.72 -13.88
N GLY A 509 -27.32 21.80 -12.59
CA GLY A 509 -28.18 21.45 -11.46
C GLY A 509 -28.89 22.63 -10.80
N LEU A 510 -28.72 23.85 -11.31
CA LEU A 510 -29.13 25.10 -10.65
C LEU A 510 -30.65 25.21 -10.45
N ALA A 511 -31.43 24.78 -11.44
CA ALA A 511 -32.89 24.67 -11.34
C ALA A 511 -33.28 23.20 -11.27
N ASN A 512 -33.83 22.78 -10.13
CA ASN A 512 -34.13 21.38 -9.87
C ASN A 512 -35.64 21.17 -9.71
N GLY A 513 -36.23 20.41 -10.64
CA GLY A 513 -37.68 20.18 -10.67
C GLY A 513 -38.24 19.54 -9.40
N TYR A 514 -37.50 18.60 -8.80
CA TYR A 514 -37.88 17.95 -7.54
C TYR A 514 -37.93 18.95 -6.38
N ALA A 515 -36.88 19.77 -6.23
CA ALA A 515 -36.81 20.79 -5.19
C ALA A 515 -37.95 21.81 -5.33
N ILE A 516 -38.20 22.29 -6.54
CA ILE A 516 -39.28 23.25 -6.84
C ILE A 516 -40.65 22.64 -6.49
N PHE A 517 -40.90 21.39 -6.88
CA PHE A 517 -42.14 20.68 -6.59
C PHE A 517 -42.40 20.55 -5.08
N LEU A 518 -41.39 20.09 -4.32
CA LEU A 518 -41.50 19.96 -2.87
C LEU A 518 -41.70 21.30 -2.17
N LEU A 519 -40.91 22.31 -2.53
CA LEU A 519 -41.01 23.64 -1.93
C LEU A 519 -42.37 24.27 -2.20
N LYS A 520 -42.90 24.12 -3.43
CA LYS A 520 -44.24 24.62 -3.77
C LYS A 520 -45.30 23.98 -2.89
N GLY A 521 -45.26 22.65 -2.72
CA GLY A 521 -46.19 21.94 -1.83
C GLY A 521 -46.10 22.39 -0.37
N PHE A 522 -44.91 22.72 0.11
CA PHE A 522 -44.69 23.23 1.46
C PHE A 522 -45.12 24.70 1.62
N PHE A 523 -44.90 25.54 0.62
CA PHE A 523 -45.32 26.94 0.65
C PHE A 523 -46.84 27.07 0.60
N ASP A 524 -47.52 26.21 -0.17
CA ASP A 524 -48.97 26.15 -0.23
C ASP A 524 -49.63 25.74 1.10
N SER A 525 -48.93 25.01 1.96
CA SER A 525 -49.44 24.58 3.27
C SER A 525 -49.26 25.61 4.38
N GLN A 526 -48.58 26.73 4.11
CA GLN A 526 -48.40 27.79 5.09
C GLN A 526 -49.69 28.60 5.30
N PRO A 527 -50.00 29.03 6.54
CA PRO A 527 -51.20 29.82 6.82
C PRO A 527 -51.22 31.13 6.04
N ARG A 528 -52.33 31.39 5.32
CA ARG A 528 -52.46 32.59 4.48
C ARG A 528 -52.55 33.87 5.30
N GLU A 529 -53.04 33.77 6.52
CA GLU A 529 -53.27 34.84 7.48
C GLU A 529 -51.95 35.56 7.83
N LEU A 530 -50.83 34.83 7.86
CA LEU A 530 -49.49 35.40 8.09
C LEU A 530 -49.04 36.31 6.94
N TYR A 531 -49.47 36.01 5.72
CA TYR A 531 -49.17 36.81 4.54
C TYR A 531 -50.07 38.05 4.46
N GLU A 532 -51.36 37.89 4.75
CA GLU A 532 -52.33 38.98 4.76
C GLU A 532 -52.00 40.02 5.85
N SER A 533 -51.65 39.57 7.05
CA SER A 533 -51.20 40.46 8.14
C SER A 533 -49.95 41.26 7.76
N ALA A 534 -48.94 40.61 7.19
CA ALA A 534 -47.73 41.30 6.74
C ALA A 534 -48.00 42.33 5.62
N GLN A 535 -48.96 42.05 4.74
CA GLN A 535 -49.38 43.00 3.70
C GLN A 535 -50.13 44.20 4.29
N ILE A 536 -50.96 44.00 5.32
CA ILE A 536 -51.62 45.08 6.07
C ILE A 536 -50.57 45.97 6.76
N ASP A 537 -49.50 45.38 7.29
CA ASP A 537 -48.35 46.10 7.88
C ASP A 537 -47.46 46.80 6.84
N GLY A 538 -47.78 46.70 5.54
CA GLY A 538 -47.04 47.35 4.46
C GLY A 538 -45.70 46.68 4.12
N ALA A 539 -45.49 45.42 4.50
CA ALA A 539 -44.28 44.69 4.15
C ALA A 539 -44.19 44.46 2.64
N SER A 540 -43.01 44.71 2.05
CA SER A 540 -42.76 44.40 0.64
C SER A 540 -42.67 42.89 0.40
N GLU A 541 -42.95 42.44 -0.82
CA GLU A 541 -42.87 41.00 -1.16
C GLU A 541 -41.47 40.40 -0.91
N TRP A 542 -40.40 41.20 -1.04
CA TRP A 542 -39.05 40.74 -0.69
C TRP A 542 -38.90 40.46 0.81
N VAL A 543 -39.50 41.31 1.65
CA VAL A 543 -39.53 41.11 3.11
C VAL A 543 -40.38 39.89 3.46
N ILE A 544 -41.55 39.75 2.85
CA ILE A 544 -42.44 38.60 3.06
C ILE A 544 -41.72 37.29 2.70
N PHE A 545 -41.07 37.23 1.53
CA PHE A 545 -40.33 36.05 1.10
C PHE A 545 -39.23 35.66 2.08
N TRP A 546 -38.31 36.58 2.41
CA TRP A 546 -37.14 36.25 3.24
C TRP A 546 -37.46 36.10 4.73
N GLN A 547 -38.32 36.96 5.28
CA GLN A 547 -38.57 36.99 6.73
C GLN A 547 -39.70 36.05 7.15
N ILE A 548 -40.69 35.81 6.29
CA ILE A 548 -41.86 34.98 6.62
C ILE A 548 -41.71 33.61 5.94
N THR A 549 -41.79 33.54 4.61
CA THR A 549 -41.81 32.25 3.89
C THR A 549 -40.56 31.41 4.17
N MET A 550 -39.38 31.97 3.96
CA MET A 550 -38.12 31.25 4.15
C MET A 550 -37.89 30.87 5.62
N SER A 551 -38.30 31.72 6.57
CA SER A 551 -38.16 31.44 8.00
C SER A 551 -39.05 30.29 8.47
N LEU A 552 -40.31 30.25 8.02
CA LEU A 552 -41.23 29.16 8.32
C LEU A 552 -40.83 27.86 7.60
N SER A 553 -40.15 28.01 6.46
CA SER A 553 -39.70 26.91 5.61
C SER A 553 -38.32 26.35 5.95
N LYS A 554 -37.68 26.80 7.05
CA LYS A 554 -36.38 26.26 7.52
C LYS A 554 -36.31 24.72 7.51
N PRO A 555 -37.34 23.96 7.93
CA PRO A 555 -37.26 22.51 7.92
C PRO A 555 -37.16 21.91 6.52
N ILE A 556 -37.98 22.38 5.56
CA ILE A 556 -37.93 21.88 4.18
C ILE A 556 -36.66 22.37 3.46
N LEU A 557 -36.22 23.61 3.73
CA LEU A 557 -34.98 24.15 3.18
C LEU A 557 -33.76 23.34 3.65
N ALA A 558 -33.76 22.84 4.88
CA ALA A 558 -32.71 21.94 5.36
C ALA A 558 -32.67 20.61 4.57
N VAL A 559 -33.83 20.07 4.20
CA VAL A 559 -33.92 18.87 3.35
C VAL A 559 -33.37 19.16 1.95
N ILE A 560 -33.73 20.31 1.35
CA ILE A 560 -33.21 20.73 0.04
C ILE A 560 -31.70 20.96 0.09
N ALA A 561 -31.19 21.61 1.13
CA ALA A 561 -29.76 21.84 1.33
C ALA A 561 -29.00 20.51 1.47
N LEU A 562 -29.51 19.57 2.27
CA LEU A 562 -28.89 18.25 2.42
C LEU A 562 -28.90 17.47 1.11
N HIS A 563 -29.99 17.54 0.35
CA HIS A 563 -30.08 16.91 -0.96
C HIS A 563 -29.07 17.52 -1.95
N ALA A 564 -28.99 18.84 -2.04
CA ALA A 564 -28.02 19.55 -2.88
C ALA A 564 -26.57 19.21 -2.51
N PHE A 565 -26.26 19.17 -1.20
CA PHE A 565 -24.97 18.73 -0.70
C PHE A 565 -24.66 17.30 -1.16
N THR A 566 -25.58 16.36 -0.91
CA THR A 566 -25.38 14.93 -1.20
C THR A 566 -25.13 14.70 -2.70
N MET A 567 -25.90 15.38 -3.57
CA MET A 567 -25.71 15.31 -5.01
C MET A 567 -24.35 15.87 -5.42
N ALA A 568 -24.02 17.11 -5.05
CA ALA A 568 -22.74 17.72 -5.41
C ALA A 568 -21.53 16.96 -4.85
N TYR A 569 -21.64 16.46 -3.63
CA TYR A 569 -20.57 15.75 -2.96
C TYR A 569 -20.30 14.36 -3.57
N SER A 570 -21.33 13.66 -4.05
CA SER A 570 -21.22 12.31 -4.63
C SER A 570 -21.01 12.28 -6.15
N ASP A 571 -21.19 13.41 -6.85
CA ASP A 571 -21.14 13.48 -8.32
C ASP A 571 -19.71 13.54 -8.89
N PHE A 572 -18.92 12.52 -8.56
CA PHE A 572 -17.53 12.42 -9.01
C PHE A 572 -17.42 12.18 -10.52
N MET A 573 -18.35 11.44 -11.11
CA MET A 573 -18.27 11.02 -12.50
C MET A 573 -18.49 12.20 -13.45
N PHE A 574 -19.51 13.02 -13.19
CA PHE A 574 -19.71 14.23 -13.97
C PHE A 574 -18.56 15.22 -13.76
N ALA A 575 -18.14 15.43 -12.51
CA ALA A 575 -16.99 16.28 -12.20
C ALA A 575 -15.71 15.85 -12.92
N PHE A 576 -15.44 14.55 -13.01
CA PHE A 576 -14.28 14.01 -13.72
C PHE A 576 -14.34 14.25 -15.24
N ILE A 577 -15.54 14.25 -15.83
CA ILE A 577 -15.73 14.49 -17.27
C ILE A 577 -15.57 15.98 -17.61
N VAL A 578 -16.12 16.89 -16.81
CA VAL A 578 -16.13 18.34 -17.10
C VAL A 578 -14.92 19.10 -16.55
N CYS A 579 -14.27 18.58 -15.51
CA CYS A 579 -13.02 19.10 -14.95
C CYS A 579 -11.88 18.15 -15.32
N GLN A 580 -11.30 18.33 -16.49
CA GLN A 580 -10.15 17.57 -16.97
C GLN A 580 -8.85 17.97 -16.26
N ASP A 581 -8.73 19.24 -15.85
CA ASP A 581 -7.55 19.73 -15.14
C ASP A 581 -7.57 19.27 -13.68
N SER A 582 -6.47 18.64 -13.23
CA SER A 582 -6.37 18.11 -11.86
C SER A 582 -6.48 19.17 -10.76
N GLU A 583 -6.19 20.42 -11.08
CA GLU A 583 -6.36 21.56 -10.17
C GLU A 583 -7.82 21.84 -9.82
N MET A 584 -8.77 21.42 -10.67
CA MET A 584 -10.22 21.58 -10.49
C MET A 584 -10.92 20.32 -9.99
N TRP A 585 -10.17 19.23 -9.77
CA TRP A 585 -10.74 17.99 -9.27
C TRP A 585 -11.28 18.17 -7.85
N THR A 586 -12.46 17.61 -7.62
CA THR A 586 -13.05 17.48 -6.30
C THR A 586 -12.42 16.31 -5.55
N MET A 587 -12.58 16.30 -4.23
CA MET A 587 -12.10 15.24 -3.36
C MET A 587 -12.52 13.82 -3.81
N MET A 588 -13.75 13.64 -4.31
CA MET A 588 -14.18 12.33 -4.79
C MET A 588 -13.48 11.88 -6.07
N VAL A 589 -13.11 12.82 -6.95
CA VAL A 589 -12.33 12.51 -8.15
C VAL A 589 -10.92 12.05 -7.76
N TRP A 590 -10.30 12.73 -6.79
CA TRP A 590 -9.02 12.30 -6.23
C TRP A 590 -9.10 10.91 -5.58
N LEU A 591 -10.11 10.66 -4.76
CA LEU A 591 -10.33 9.34 -4.16
C LEU A 591 -10.53 8.25 -5.22
N TYR A 592 -11.27 8.54 -6.30
CA TYR A 592 -11.42 7.61 -7.41
C TYR A 592 -10.05 7.30 -8.07
N GLN A 593 -9.21 8.31 -8.30
CA GLN A 593 -7.87 8.12 -8.86
C GLN A 593 -6.96 7.30 -7.95
N LEU A 594 -7.04 7.49 -6.63
CA LEU A 594 -6.33 6.67 -5.65
C LEU A 594 -6.75 5.20 -5.75
N GLN A 595 -8.06 4.93 -5.82
CA GLN A 595 -8.59 3.57 -5.94
C GLN A 595 -8.11 2.84 -7.20
N GLN A 596 -7.90 3.54 -8.31
CA GLN A 596 -7.38 2.93 -9.54
C GLN A 596 -5.90 2.51 -9.41
N LYS A 597 -5.14 3.15 -8.51
CA LYS A 597 -3.70 2.92 -8.34
C LYS A 597 -3.36 2.04 -7.13
N SER A 598 -4.30 1.88 -6.19
CA SER A 598 -4.07 1.18 -4.92
C SER A 598 -4.79 -0.18 -4.86
N GLY A 599 -4.48 -0.96 -3.82
CA GLY A 599 -5.15 -2.23 -3.56
C GLY A 599 -6.51 -2.08 -2.88
N GLN A 600 -7.26 -3.18 -2.81
CA GLN A 600 -8.64 -3.23 -2.31
C GLN A 600 -8.78 -2.66 -0.88
N ALA A 601 -7.80 -2.86 -0.01
CA ALA A 601 -7.86 -2.35 1.36
C ALA A 601 -7.85 -0.81 1.42
N VAL A 602 -7.06 -0.15 0.58
CA VAL A 602 -7.07 1.32 0.44
C VAL A 602 -8.40 1.78 -0.17
N THR A 603 -8.99 1.02 -1.09
CA THR A 603 -10.32 1.31 -1.65
C THR A 603 -11.40 1.30 -0.57
N TYR A 604 -11.43 0.29 0.30
CA TYR A 604 -12.38 0.26 1.42
C TYR A 604 -12.15 1.42 2.40
N ALA A 605 -10.89 1.72 2.74
CA ALA A 605 -10.56 2.88 3.58
C ALA A 605 -11.03 4.21 2.94
N SER A 606 -10.86 4.34 1.63
CA SER A 606 -11.30 5.51 0.84
C SER A 606 -12.80 5.71 0.92
N LEU A 607 -13.58 4.64 0.76
CA LEU A 607 -15.04 4.69 0.84
C LEU A 607 -15.53 5.05 2.24
N ILE A 608 -14.87 4.56 3.29
CA ILE A 608 -15.20 4.89 4.68
C ILE A 608 -14.93 6.37 4.94
N ILE A 609 -13.75 6.87 4.57
CA ILE A 609 -13.40 8.29 4.73
C ILE A 609 -14.35 9.18 3.91
N ALA A 610 -14.68 8.78 2.69
CA ALA A 610 -15.64 9.47 1.84
C ALA A 610 -17.03 9.61 2.49
N ALA A 611 -17.45 8.65 3.33
CA ALA A 611 -18.72 8.67 4.03
C ALA A 611 -18.73 9.54 5.31
N ILE A 612 -17.57 9.99 5.81
CA ILE A 612 -17.49 10.76 7.05
C ILE A 612 -18.21 12.11 6.93
N PRO A 613 -17.98 12.95 5.90
CA PRO A 613 -18.64 14.26 5.81
C PRO A 613 -20.16 14.19 5.71
N THR A 614 -20.69 13.22 4.94
CA THR A 614 -22.14 13.00 4.83
C THR A 614 -22.74 12.55 6.17
N LEU A 615 -22.05 11.66 6.91
CA LEU A 615 -22.47 11.24 8.24
C LEU A 615 -22.48 12.42 9.23
N ILE A 616 -21.43 13.24 9.24
CA ILE A 616 -21.33 14.42 10.11
C ILE A 616 -22.50 15.37 9.85
N ILE A 617 -22.76 15.71 8.59
CA ILE A 617 -23.85 16.61 8.22
C ILE A 617 -25.20 16.01 8.63
N PHE A 618 -25.41 14.72 8.40
CA PHE A 618 -26.63 14.04 8.83
C PHE A 618 -26.84 14.12 10.36
N LEU A 619 -25.79 13.85 11.16
CA LEU A 619 -25.88 13.90 12.64
C LEU A 619 -26.25 15.30 13.15
N PHE A 620 -25.78 16.35 12.51
CA PHE A 620 -26.13 17.74 12.87
C PHE A 620 -27.51 18.16 12.34
N CYS A 621 -27.92 17.69 11.16
CA CYS A 621 -29.19 18.06 10.53
C CYS A 621 -30.39 17.21 10.97
N GLN A 622 -30.19 16.03 11.57
CA GLN A 622 -31.28 15.08 11.90
C GLN A 622 -32.43 15.71 12.69
N ASN A 623 -32.13 16.58 13.67
CA ASN A 623 -33.16 17.20 14.52
C ASN A 623 -34.04 18.19 13.75
N ILE A 624 -33.49 18.86 12.73
CA ILE A 624 -34.23 19.80 11.88
C ILE A 624 -35.11 19.02 10.89
N ILE A 625 -34.57 17.95 10.30
CA ILE A 625 -35.29 17.08 9.37
C ILE A 625 -36.50 16.44 10.07
N MET A 626 -36.31 15.91 11.29
CA MET A 626 -37.40 15.30 12.07
C MET A 626 -38.53 16.29 12.41
N ARG A 627 -38.22 17.58 12.55
CA ARG A 627 -39.25 18.62 12.74
C ARG A 627 -39.99 18.96 11.46
N GLY A 628 -39.36 18.85 10.28
CA GLY A 628 -39.96 19.14 8.98
C GLY A 628 -40.90 18.05 8.45
N ILE A 629 -40.68 16.79 8.84
CA ILE A 629 -41.54 15.65 8.45
C ILE A 629 -42.90 15.70 9.18
N VAL A 630 -42.95 16.34 10.35
CA VAL A 630 -44.20 16.57 11.07
C VAL A 630 -44.86 17.81 10.47
N VAL A 631 -45.66 17.61 9.43
CA VAL A 631 -46.60 18.63 8.94
C VAL A 631 -47.38 19.17 10.15
N PRO A 632 -47.49 20.50 10.35
CA PRO A 632 -48.39 21.04 11.37
C PRO A 632 -49.80 20.59 10.99
N SER A 633 -50.32 19.60 11.71
CA SER A 633 -51.78 19.43 11.78
C SER A 633 -52.21 20.49 12.77
N GLU A 634 -52.77 21.57 12.24
CA GLU A 634 -53.29 22.66 13.08
C GLU A 634 -54.24 22.14 14.16
N LYS A 635 -54.29 22.89 15.25
CA LYS A 635 -55.22 22.71 16.35
C LYS A 635 -56.50 23.47 16.08
#